data_AF-A0A531KH56-F1
#
_entry.id   AF-A0A531KH56-F1
#
_cell.length_a   1.000
_cell.length_b   1.000
_cell.length_c   1.000
_cell.angle_alpha   90.00
_cell.angle_beta   90.00
_cell.angle_gamma   90.00
#
_symmetry.space_group_name_H-M   'P 1'
#
loop_
_entity.id
_entity.type
_entity.pdbx_description
1 polymer ?
#
loop_
_entity_poly.entity_id
_entity_poly.type
_entity_poly.pdbx_seq_one_letter_code
_entity_poly.pdbx_strand_id
1 'polypeptide(L)' 'MNAPITTTKLGAFSEVGRLREVLVHRPDLSLQRLTPENCKALLFDDVLWVKKARQEHD' A
#
# COMPACT_ATOMS: atom_id res chain seq x y z
N MET A 1 -10.37 26.41 23.20
CA MET A 1 -11.62 25.70 22.89
C MET A 1 -11.22 24.43 22.14
N ASN A 2 -11.32 23.27 22.77
CA ASN A 2 -10.93 22.00 22.12
C ASN A 2 -12.20 21.29 21.67
N ALA A 3 -12.29 20.98 20.37
CA ALA A 3 -13.41 20.27 19.78
C ALA A 3 -13.46 18.82 20.28
N PRO A 4 -14.66 18.21 20.43
CA PRO A 4 -14.79 16.81 20.82
C PRO A 4 -14.27 15.89 19.70
N ILE A 5 -13.44 14.92 20.06
CA ILE A 5 -13.03 13.81 19.19
C ILE A 5 -14.19 12.81 19.09
N THR A 6 -14.93 12.83 17.97
CA THR A 6 -15.94 11.82 17.68
C THR A 6 -15.26 10.52 17.23
N THR A 7 -15.35 9.45 18.01
CA THR A 7 -14.80 8.14 17.63
C THR A 7 -15.67 7.49 16.56
N THR A 8 -15.30 7.65 15.29
CA THR A 8 -15.94 6.93 14.17
C THR A 8 -15.60 5.44 14.24
N LYS A 9 -16.62 4.58 14.24
CA LYS A 9 -16.43 3.11 14.17
C LYS A 9 -15.92 2.73 12.77
N LEU A 10 -14.74 2.10 12.72
CA LEU A 10 -14.19 1.52 11.48
C LEU A 10 -15.07 0.37 10.97
N GLY A 11 -15.21 0.24 9.65
CA GLY A 11 -15.92 -0.88 9.03
C GLY A 11 -15.93 -0.86 7.50
N ALA A 12 -15.93 -2.05 6.90
CA ALA A 12 -16.08 -2.29 5.47
C ALA A 12 -17.32 -3.17 5.24
N PHE A 13 -18.46 -2.55 4.93
CA PHE A 13 -19.75 -3.23 4.78
C PHE A 13 -20.17 -3.45 3.32
N SER A 14 -19.37 -2.95 2.37
CA SER A 14 -19.58 -3.08 0.94
C SER A 14 -18.23 -2.97 0.23
N GLU A 15 -18.00 -3.78 -0.81
CA GLU A 15 -16.79 -3.74 -1.65
C GLU A 15 -16.89 -2.71 -2.80
N VAL A 16 -18.09 -2.19 -3.07
CA VAL A 16 -18.38 -1.27 -4.21
C VAL A 16 -19.03 0.05 -3.77
N GLY A 17 -19.31 0.21 -2.48
CA GLY A 17 -19.83 1.45 -1.90
C GLY A 17 -18.81 2.58 -1.91
N ARG A 18 -19.23 3.78 -1.53
CA ARG A 18 -18.33 4.95 -1.47
C ARG A 18 -17.22 4.73 -0.43
N LEU A 19 -15.97 4.69 -0.90
CA LEU A 19 -14.78 4.65 -0.06
C LEU A 19 -14.64 5.96 0.74
N ARG A 20 -14.40 5.85 2.05
CA ARG A 20 -14.24 6.99 2.97
C ARG A 20 -12.81 7.14 3.45
N GLU A 21 -12.19 6.02 3.81
CA GLU A 21 -10.82 5.94 4.30
C GLU A 21 -10.16 4.67 3.72
N VAL A 22 -8.87 4.75 3.43
CA VAL A 22 -8.08 3.65 2.90
C VAL A 22 -6.68 3.68 3.47
N LEU A 23 -6.10 2.50 3.73
CA LEU A 23 -4.71 2.34 4.09
C LEU A 23 -3.93 1.94 2.84
N VAL A 24 -2.84 2.66 2.56
CA VAL A 24 -1.92 2.39 1.44
C VAL A 24 -0.49 2.25 1.97
N HIS A 25 0.33 1.44 1.31
CA HIS A 25 1.75 1.27 1.63
C HIS A 25 2.60 1.63 0.41
N ARG A 26 3.43 2.67 0.57
CA ARG A 26 4.29 3.17 -0.50
C ARG A 26 5.46 2.21 -0.75
N PRO A 27 5.73 1.83 -2.02
CA PRO A 27 6.91 1.07 -2.40
C PRO A 27 8.22 1.67 -1.83
N ASP A 28 9.03 0.85 -1.15
CA ASP A 28 10.19 1.32 -0.40
C ASP A 28 11.48 0.52 -0.66
N LEU A 29 12.43 0.60 0.29
CA LEU A 29 13.74 -0.06 0.22
C LEU A 29 13.65 -1.60 0.17
N SER A 30 12.57 -2.18 0.68
CA SER A 30 12.34 -3.64 0.64
C SER A 30 12.38 -4.17 -0.80
N LEU A 31 11.76 -3.44 -1.73
CA LEU A 31 11.72 -3.80 -3.15
C LEU A 31 13.06 -3.56 -3.87
N GLN A 32 13.95 -2.73 -3.33
CA GLN A 32 15.29 -2.51 -3.91
C GLN A 32 16.21 -3.71 -3.72
N ARG A 33 15.85 -4.63 -2.82
CA ARG A 33 16.62 -5.86 -2.53
C ARG A 33 16.13 -7.07 -3.33
N LEU A 34 15.13 -6.87 -4.20
CA LEU A 34 14.72 -7.91 -5.14
C LEU A 34 15.84 -8.16 -6.15
N THR A 35 16.20 -9.43 -6.29
CA THR A 35 17.16 -9.92 -7.27
C THR A 35 16.48 -11.02 -8.10
N PRO A 36 16.99 -11.31 -9.31
CA PRO A 36 16.45 -12.40 -10.13
C PRO A 36 16.46 -13.76 -9.42
N GLU A 37 17.38 -13.96 -8.47
CA GLU A 37 17.54 -15.20 -7.72
C GLU A 37 16.50 -15.36 -6.60
N ASN A 38 16.03 -14.25 -6.02
CA ASN A 38 15.11 -14.27 -4.88
C ASN A 38 13.65 -13.93 -5.23
N CYS A 39 13.37 -13.33 -6.39
CA CYS A 39 12.05 -12.76 -6.68
C CYS A 39 10.92 -13.79 -6.56
N LYS A 40 11.10 -14.98 -7.16
CA LYS A 40 10.09 -16.05 -7.15
C LYS A 40 9.83 -16.57 -5.74
N ALA A 41 10.88 -16.68 -4.92
CA ALA A 41 10.74 -17.11 -3.53
C ALA A 41 10.02 -16.05 -2.68
N LEU A 42 10.10 -14.78 -3.08
CA LEU A 42 9.41 -13.65 -2.44
C LEU A 42 8.07 -13.31 -3.10
N LEU A 43 7.51 -14.20 -3.92
CA LEU A 43 6.21 -14.06 -4.59
C LEU A 43 6.15 -12.92 -5.62
N PHE A 44 7.29 -12.55 -6.20
CA PHE A 44 7.37 -11.65 -7.34
C PHE A 44 7.67 -12.43 -8.62
N ASP A 45 6.95 -12.09 -9.70
CA ASP A 45 7.20 -12.67 -11.02
C ASP A 45 8.52 -12.16 -11.63
N ASP A 46 8.92 -10.92 -11.34
CA ASP A 46 10.15 -10.28 -11.84
C ASP A 46 10.67 -9.18 -10.88
N VAL A 47 11.86 -8.64 -11.16
CA VAL A 47 12.49 -7.53 -10.43
C VAL A 47 11.84 -6.20 -10.81
N LEU A 48 11.49 -5.39 -9.81
CA LEU A 48 10.77 -4.14 -10.00
C LEU A 48 11.69 -2.93 -10.16
N TRP A 49 11.32 -2.00 -11.06
CA TRP A 49 11.93 -0.68 -11.11
C TRP A 49 11.34 0.23 -10.03
N VAL A 50 11.92 0.18 -8.83
CA VAL A 50 11.37 0.83 -7.62
C VAL A 50 11.08 2.33 -7.79
N LYS A 51 11.93 3.08 -8.50
CA LYS A 51 11.69 4.52 -8.74
C LYS A 51 10.39 4.75 -9.52
N LYS A 52 10.16 3.97 -10.57
CA LYS A 52 8.95 4.05 -11.38
C LYS A 52 7.72 3.56 -10.61
N ALA A 53 7.85 2.45 -9.88
CA ALA A 53 6.78 1.93 -9.03
C ALA A 53 6.32 2.94 -7.97
N ARG A 54 7.24 3.73 -7.40
CA ARG A 54 6.88 4.84 -6.49
C ARG A 54 6.11 5.95 -7.19
N GLN A 55 6.49 6.31 -8.41
CA GLN A 55 5.81 7.34 -9.19
C GLN A 55 4.40 6.91 -9.62
N GLU A 56 4.18 5.61 -9.87
CA GLU A 56 2.87 5.07 -10.21
C GLU A 56 1.96 4.88 -8.98
N HIS A 57 2.55 4.63 -7.80
CA HIS A 57 1.80 4.50 -6.55
C HIS A 57 1.39 5.86 -5.95
N ASP A 58 2.20 6.90 -6.14
CA ASP A 58 1.90 8.27 -5.68
C ASP A 58 0.71 8.86 -6.45
#